data_AF-A0A7S0RTX2-F1
#
_entry.id   AF-A0A7S0RTX2-F1
#
_cell.length_a   1.000
_cell.length_b   1.000
_cell.length_c   1.000
_cell.angle_alpha   90.00
_cell.angle_beta   90.00
_cell.angle_gamma   90.00
#
_symmetry.space_group_name_H-M   'P 1'
#
loop_
_entity.id
_entity.type
_entity.pdbx_description
1 polymer ?
#
loop_
_entity_poly.entity_id
_entity_poly.type
_entity_poly.pdbx_seq_one_letter_code
_entity_poly.pdbx_strand_id
1 'polypeptide(L)'
;MGVSRLSSARWLLLCLACAHNGSLLIEARKASYIQSDLPQCALHLYRHLSKTGGTTLRFIFDKQVAMGEWEYPLIYGFKQPEWADLLKRFETAVAGWEANTRPGPRVLVEVRGNWPSNWPAEHFSDVVLPDVLRLKAAHPKCHITTSFLMRDPVPQYLSFYNYYIKKKQTEVAKPGDRGSEPPGTAAWGADAAEWASNVKDMQVRELLGTKCTPLMRAAGFAVKWEGPVAVRVGPRAVPRQCDVTPPDLLQ
;
A
#
# COMPACT_ATOMS: atom_id res chain seq x y z
N MET A 1 -0.94 32.09 -42.09
CA MET A 1 -0.14 32.92 -41.16
C MET A 1 -0.90 32.95 -39.84
N GLY A 2 -0.42 32.58 -38.67
CA GLY A 2 0.87 32.11 -38.18
C GLY A 2 0.67 31.90 -36.66
N VAL A 3 1.25 30.82 -36.16
CA VAL A 3 1.20 30.24 -34.81
C VAL A 3 1.62 31.21 -33.69
N SER A 4 1.00 31.10 -32.51
CA SER A 4 1.76 31.04 -31.23
C SER A 4 0.89 30.60 -30.05
N ARG A 5 1.02 29.31 -29.71
CA ARG A 5 0.64 28.70 -28.43
C ARG A 5 1.58 29.23 -27.35
N LEU A 6 1.03 29.65 -26.21
CA LEU A 6 1.80 29.99 -25.02
C LEU A 6 2.47 28.73 -24.45
N SER A 7 3.79 28.81 -24.35
CA SER A 7 4.68 27.74 -23.92
C SER A 7 4.60 27.50 -22.41
N SER A 8 4.71 26.22 -22.07
CA SER A 8 4.85 25.64 -20.75
C SER A 8 6.02 26.24 -19.95
N ALA A 9 5.74 26.67 -18.72
CA ALA A 9 6.74 27.01 -17.72
C ALA A 9 7.46 25.72 -17.26
N ARG A 10 8.76 25.61 -17.57
CA ARG A 10 9.64 24.54 -17.08
C ARG A 10 10.33 25.01 -15.80
N TRP A 11 10.08 24.30 -14.70
CA TRP A 11 10.87 24.40 -13.48
C TRP A 11 12.16 23.59 -13.66
N LEU A 12 13.32 24.25 -13.62
CA LEU A 12 14.64 23.62 -13.59
C LEU A 12 14.97 23.22 -12.15
N LEU A 13 15.27 21.94 -11.91
CA LEU A 13 15.99 21.48 -10.72
C LEU A 13 17.48 21.39 -11.08
N LEU A 14 18.31 22.21 -10.43
CA LEU A 14 19.77 22.08 -10.47
C LEU A 14 20.20 20.94 -9.53
N CYS A 15 20.91 19.94 -10.06
CA CYS A 15 21.81 19.11 -9.27
C CYS A 15 23.18 19.80 -9.21
N LEU A 16 23.60 20.25 -8.03
CA LEU A 16 25.00 20.61 -7.78
C LEU A 16 25.83 19.34 -7.67
N ALA A 17 26.78 19.16 -8.59
CA ALA A 17 27.93 18.28 -8.40
C ALA A 17 29.17 19.16 -8.18
N CYS A 18 29.93 18.85 -7.12
CA CYS A 18 31.13 19.57 -6.71
C CYS A 18 32.17 19.64 -7.84
N ALA A 19 32.67 20.85 -8.08
CA ALA A 19 33.73 21.13 -9.04
C ALA A 19 35.11 20.86 -8.43
N HIS A 20 35.93 20.03 -9.08
CA HIS A 20 37.37 20.23 -9.10
C HIS A 20 37.91 19.96 -10.50
N ASN A 21 38.42 21.05 -11.10
CA ASN A 21 39.31 21.17 -12.25
C ASN A 21 39.06 20.29 -13.48
N GLY A 22 38.46 20.91 -14.50
CA GLY A 22 38.54 20.42 -15.88
C GLY A 22 37.33 20.84 -16.70
N SER A 23 37.56 21.75 -17.64
CA SER A 23 36.63 22.25 -18.65
C SER A 23 35.51 21.25 -19.04
N LEU A 24 34.28 21.46 -18.56
CA LEU A 24 33.11 20.71 -19.00
C LEU A 24 32.34 21.55 -20.02
N LEU A 25 32.55 21.24 -21.30
CA LEU A 25 31.59 21.58 -22.35
C LEU A 25 30.28 20.86 -22.01
N ILE A 26 29.29 21.61 -21.55
CA ILE A 26 27.93 21.10 -21.32
C ILE A 26 27.29 20.93 -22.70
N GLU A 27 27.53 19.77 -23.31
CA GLU A 27 26.71 19.31 -24.41
C GLU A 27 25.34 18.96 -23.80
N ALA A 28 24.38 19.87 -23.97
CA ALA A 28 22.98 19.63 -23.62
C ALA A 28 22.44 18.53 -24.54
N ARG A 29 22.75 17.27 -24.24
CA ARG A 29 22.00 16.16 -24.79
C ARG A 29 20.56 16.34 -24.33
N LYS A 30 19.69 16.68 -25.29
CA LYS A 30 18.25 16.41 -25.17
C LYS A 30 18.16 14.93 -24.83
N ALA A 31 18.05 14.61 -23.54
CA ALA A 31 17.38 13.39 -23.14
C ALA A 31 15.98 13.54 -23.70
N SER A 32 15.72 12.92 -24.86
CA SER A 32 14.36 12.62 -25.25
C SER A 32 13.85 11.73 -24.14
N TYR A 33 13.17 12.35 -23.16
CA TYR A 33 12.18 11.63 -22.40
C TYR A 33 11.35 10.92 -23.47
N ILE A 34 11.42 9.58 -23.49
CA ILE A 34 10.54 8.78 -24.30
C ILE A 34 9.16 9.22 -23.87
N GLN A 35 8.54 10.06 -24.67
CA GLN A 35 7.16 10.45 -24.54
C GLN A 35 6.41 9.20 -25.01
N SER A 36 6.40 8.17 -24.16
CA SER A 36 5.50 7.05 -24.35
C SER A 36 4.12 7.66 -24.22
N ASP A 37 3.37 7.70 -25.33
CA ASP A 37 1.98 8.10 -25.28
C ASP A 37 1.30 7.28 -24.20
N LEU A 38 0.71 7.98 -23.22
CA LEU A 38 0.04 7.34 -22.10
C LEU A 38 -1.03 6.37 -22.64
N PRO A 39 -1.26 5.22 -21.98
CA PRO A 39 -2.23 4.24 -22.45
C PRO A 39 -3.61 4.89 -22.56
N GLN A 40 -4.28 4.72 -23.69
CA GLN A 40 -5.60 5.34 -23.90
C GLN A 40 -6.65 4.78 -22.96
N CYS A 41 -6.52 3.51 -22.55
CA CYS A 41 -7.32 2.88 -21.51
C CYS A 41 -6.41 2.12 -20.54
N ALA A 42 -6.53 2.39 -19.23
CA ALA A 42 -5.75 1.73 -18.20
C ALA A 42 -6.51 1.67 -16.86
N LEU A 43 -6.28 0.58 -16.13
CA LEU A 43 -6.60 0.46 -14.71
C LEU A 43 -5.38 -0.12 -14.01
N HIS A 44 -4.81 0.62 -13.08
CA HIS A 44 -3.73 0.14 -12.24
C HIS A 44 -4.19 0.02 -10.80
N LEU A 45 -4.07 -1.19 -10.26
CA LEU A 45 -4.34 -1.46 -8.85
C LEU A 45 -3.02 -1.62 -8.09
N TYR A 46 -2.83 -0.82 -7.05
CA TYR A 46 -1.66 -0.89 -6.17
C TYR A 46 -2.05 -1.44 -4.80
N ARG A 47 -1.52 -2.61 -4.46
CA ARG A 47 -1.65 -3.20 -3.12
C ARG A 47 -0.61 -2.60 -2.18
N HIS A 48 -1.07 -1.73 -1.29
CA HIS A 48 -0.23 -1.01 -0.32
C HIS A 48 0.01 -1.87 0.93
N LEU A 49 1.26 -2.33 1.08
CA LEU A 49 1.74 -3.02 2.28
C LEU A 49 2.35 -2.05 3.30
N SER A 50 2.18 -2.32 4.59
CA SER A 50 2.63 -1.44 5.64
C SER A 50 4.15 -1.32 5.65
N LYS A 51 4.63 -0.06 5.73
CA LYS A 51 6.04 0.31 5.94
C LYS A 51 6.99 -0.05 4.80
N THR A 52 6.46 -0.25 3.61
CA THR A 52 7.25 -0.48 2.39
C THR A 52 7.51 0.79 1.57
N GLY A 53 6.93 1.93 1.98
CA GLY A 53 7.01 3.19 1.22
C GLY A 53 5.74 3.49 0.41
N GLY A 54 4.66 2.72 0.60
CA GLY A 54 3.40 2.90 -0.14
C GLY A 54 2.76 4.29 -0.01
N THR A 55 2.97 5.00 1.11
CA THR A 55 2.50 6.40 1.23
C THR A 55 3.17 7.33 0.22
N THR A 56 4.45 7.11 -0.10
CA THR A 56 5.15 7.86 -1.14
C THR A 56 4.60 7.55 -2.52
N LEU A 57 4.34 6.28 -2.83
CA LEU A 57 3.68 5.88 -4.09
C LEU A 57 2.29 6.50 -4.23
N ARG A 58 1.51 6.51 -3.15
CA ARG A 58 0.22 7.21 -3.12
C ARG A 58 0.36 8.69 -3.48
N PHE A 59 1.33 9.40 -2.89
CA PHE A 59 1.55 10.80 -3.26
C PHE A 59 1.96 10.98 -4.73
N ILE A 60 2.69 10.02 -5.30
CA ILE A 60 2.96 10.02 -6.75
C ILE A 60 1.64 9.87 -7.52
N PHE A 61 0.76 8.96 -7.11
CA PHE A 61 -0.58 8.80 -7.73
C PHE A 61 -1.43 10.06 -7.61
N ASP A 62 -1.48 10.68 -6.43
CA ASP A 62 -2.19 11.95 -6.20
C ASP A 62 -1.70 13.04 -7.16
N LYS A 63 -0.38 13.10 -7.43
CA LYS A 63 0.20 14.05 -8.38
C LYS A 63 -0.17 13.74 -9.83
N GLN A 64 -0.15 12.46 -10.24
CA GLN A 64 -0.59 12.05 -11.58
C GLN A 64 -2.05 12.47 -11.85
N VAL A 65 -2.87 12.39 -10.81
CA VAL A 65 -4.28 12.75 -10.88
C VAL A 65 -4.49 14.26 -10.89
N ALA A 66 -3.73 15.00 -10.08
CA ALA A 66 -3.74 16.46 -10.09
C ALA A 66 -3.27 17.06 -11.43
N MET A 67 -2.41 16.35 -12.18
CA MET A 67 -2.00 16.75 -13.53
C MET A 67 -3.08 16.48 -14.60
N GLY A 68 -4.18 15.82 -14.25
CA GLY A 68 -5.28 15.50 -15.17
C GLY A 68 -4.99 14.34 -16.13
N GLU A 69 -3.89 13.62 -15.91
CA GLU A 69 -3.50 12.47 -16.73
C GLU A 69 -4.18 11.18 -16.28
N TRP A 70 -4.60 11.09 -15.01
CA TRP A 70 -5.21 9.91 -14.41
C TRP A 70 -6.38 10.29 -13.50
N GLU A 71 -7.28 9.35 -13.27
CA GLU A 71 -8.37 9.43 -12.29
C GLU A 71 -8.00 8.58 -11.06
N TYR A 72 -8.29 9.07 -9.85
CA TYR A 72 -8.12 8.35 -8.58
C TYR A 72 -9.47 8.13 -7.91
N PRO A 73 -10.23 7.10 -8.32
CA PRO A 73 -11.67 7.06 -8.03
C PRO A 73 -12.02 6.47 -6.67
N LEU A 74 -11.09 5.83 -5.97
CA LEU A 74 -11.32 5.28 -4.63
C LEU A 74 -10.31 5.79 -3.63
N ILE A 75 -10.82 6.29 -2.51
CA ILE A 75 -10.01 6.64 -1.35
C ILE A 75 -9.61 5.38 -0.58
N TYR A 76 -8.58 5.50 0.25
CA TYR A 76 -8.15 4.42 1.14
C TYR A 76 -9.30 3.98 2.08
N GLY A 77 -9.49 2.67 2.24
CA GLY A 77 -10.53 2.12 3.11
C GLY A 77 -11.94 2.12 2.52
N PHE A 78 -12.06 1.95 1.20
CA PHE A 78 -13.35 1.77 0.53
C PHE A 78 -14.09 0.50 0.98
N LYS A 79 -15.40 0.49 0.83
CA LYS A 79 -16.31 -0.61 1.13
C LYS A 79 -16.71 -1.34 -0.15
N GLN A 80 -17.30 -2.52 0.02
CA GLN A 80 -17.80 -3.33 -1.10
C GLN A 80 -18.67 -2.57 -2.11
N PRO A 81 -19.65 -1.72 -1.70
CA PRO A 81 -20.48 -1.01 -2.67
C PRO A 81 -19.68 -0.01 -3.52
N GLU A 82 -18.66 0.62 -2.94
CA GLU A 82 -17.79 1.58 -3.63
C GLU A 82 -16.89 0.88 -4.64
N TRP A 83 -16.41 -0.33 -4.30
CA TRP A 83 -15.69 -1.20 -5.24
C TRP A 83 -16.58 -1.61 -6.42
N ALA A 84 -17.78 -2.10 -6.15
CA ALA A 84 -18.72 -2.51 -7.20
C ALA A 84 -19.11 -1.33 -8.12
N ASP A 85 -19.32 -0.16 -7.54
CA ASP A 85 -19.60 1.06 -8.30
C ASP A 85 -18.41 1.48 -9.18
N LEU A 86 -17.18 1.39 -8.67
CA LEU A 86 -15.98 1.64 -9.48
C LEU A 86 -15.93 0.72 -10.71
N LEU A 87 -16.14 -0.59 -10.52
CA LEU A 87 -16.09 -1.55 -11.63
C LEU A 87 -17.11 -1.19 -12.71
N LYS A 88 -18.35 -0.89 -12.30
CA LYS A 88 -19.43 -0.47 -13.21
C LYS A 88 -19.09 0.82 -13.96
N ARG A 89 -18.54 1.82 -13.25
CA ARG A 89 -18.11 3.09 -13.86
C ARG A 89 -16.98 2.89 -14.86
N PHE A 90 -16.01 2.02 -14.54
CA PHE A 90 -14.91 1.69 -15.43
C PHE A 90 -15.43 0.99 -16.70
N GLU A 91 -16.25 -0.07 -16.56
CA GLU A 91 -16.84 -0.79 -17.71
C GLU A 91 -17.66 0.17 -18.60
N THR A 92 -18.46 1.06 -18.00
CA THR A 92 -19.22 2.09 -18.74
C THR A 92 -18.28 3.06 -19.49
N ALA A 93 -17.18 3.47 -18.85
CA ALA A 93 -16.20 4.36 -19.47
C ALA A 93 -15.45 3.68 -20.62
N VAL A 94 -15.13 2.39 -20.49
CA VAL A 94 -14.54 1.58 -21.56
C VAL A 94 -15.51 1.47 -22.74
N ALA A 95 -16.78 1.15 -22.51
CA ALA A 95 -17.78 1.08 -23.57
C ALA A 95 -17.93 2.42 -24.32
N GLY A 96 -17.94 3.53 -23.59
CA GLY A 96 -17.97 4.87 -24.20
C GLY A 96 -16.73 5.18 -25.04
N TRP A 97 -15.54 4.73 -24.60
CA TRP A 97 -14.31 4.87 -25.35
C TRP A 97 -14.30 4.04 -26.63
N GLU A 98 -14.72 2.77 -26.56
CA GLU A 98 -14.82 1.92 -27.75
C GLU A 98 -15.85 2.45 -28.76
N ALA A 99 -16.90 3.13 -28.27
CA ALA A 99 -17.88 3.83 -29.10
C ALA A 99 -17.41 5.24 -29.56
N ASN A 100 -16.18 5.65 -29.26
CA ASN A 100 -15.62 6.98 -29.55
C ASN A 100 -16.45 8.16 -29.01
N THR A 101 -17.21 7.96 -27.94
CA THR A 101 -18.02 9.02 -27.30
C THR A 101 -17.27 9.74 -26.18
N ARG A 102 -16.13 9.19 -25.74
CA ARG A 102 -15.24 9.79 -24.73
C ARG A 102 -13.80 9.27 -24.84
N PRO A 103 -12.81 9.96 -24.25
CA PRO A 103 -11.50 9.39 -24.01
C PRO A 103 -11.57 8.15 -23.10
N GLY A 104 -10.64 7.22 -23.30
CA GLY A 104 -10.55 6.01 -22.49
C GLY A 104 -10.19 6.29 -21.04
N PRO A 105 -10.72 5.47 -20.10
CA PRO A 105 -10.48 5.69 -18.68
C PRO A 105 -9.03 5.35 -18.32
N ARG A 106 -8.41 6.19 -17.49
CA ARG A 106 -7.08 5.94 -16.91
C ARG A 106 -7.22 6.02 -15.40
N VAL A 107 -7.31 4.87 -14.75
CA VAL A 107 -7.70 4.76 -13.35
C VAL A 107 -6.55 4.22 -12.49
N LEU A 108 -6.29 4.88 -11.36
CA LEU A 108 -5.36 4.43 -10.32
C LEU A 108 -6.14 4.08 -9.05
N VAL A 109 -5.95 2.88 -8.51
CA VAL A 109 -6.59 2.42 -7.28
C VAL A 109 -5.54 2.00 -6.27
N GLU A 110 -5.64 2.49 -5.04
CA GLU A 110 -4.86 1.99 -3.91
C GLU A 110 -5.72 1.05 -3.05
N VAL A 111 -5.21 -0.15 -2.81
CA VAL A 111 -5.80 -1.13 -1.91
C VAL A 111 -4.95 -1.23 -0.65
N ARG A 112 -5.44 -0.68 0.45
CA ARG A 112 -4.75 -0.66 1.75
C ARG A 112 -5.66 -1.13 2.88
N GLY A 113 -5.12 -1.86 3.84
CA GLY A 113 -5.82 -2.19 5.09
C GLY A 113 -5.64 -1.09 6.11
N ASN A 114 -6.59 -0.17 6.22
CA ASN A 114 -6.60 0.81 7.30
C ASN A 114 -7.99 1.41 7.54
N TRP A 115 -8.17 2.06 8.71
CA TRP A 115 -9.36 2.84 9.04
C TRP A 115 -9.79 3.78 7.89
N PRO A 116 -11.10 3.91 7.57
CA PRO A 116 -12.25 3.38 8.33
C PRO A 116 -12.61 1.92 8.05
N SER A 117 -12.06 1.28 7.00
CA SER A 117 -12.42 -0.08 6.62
C SER A 117 -11.21 -0.90 6.18
N ASN A 118 -11.05 -2.08 6.76
CA ASN A 118 -10.08 -3.07 6.29
C ASN A 118 -10.64 -3.95 5.16
N TRP A 119 -11.91 -3.79 4.79
CA TRP A 119 -12.56 -4.56 3.73
C TRP A 119 -11.71 -4.76 2.46
N PRO A 120 -11.06 -3.73 1.87
CA PRO A 120 -10.38 -3.92 0.60
C PRO A 120 -9.09 -4.74 0.76
N ALA A 121 -8.48 -4.72 1.94
CA ALA A 121 -7.39 -5.60 2.28
C ALA A 121 -7.87 -7.02 2.58
N GLU A 122 -8.92 -7.15 3.40
CA GLU A 122 -9.49 -8.43 3.81
C GLU A 122 -10.03 -9.24 2.65
N HIS A 123 -10.51 -8.54 1.61
CA HIS A 123 -11.09 -9.14 0.42
C HIS A 123 -10.19 -9.02 -0.82
N PHE A 124 -8.88 -8.84 -0.63
CA PHE A 124 -7.97 -8.65 -1.75
C PHE A 124 -7.90 -9.91 -2.62
N SER A 125 -7.69 -11.08 -2.01
CA SER A 125 -7.46 -12.34 -2.72
C SER A 125 -8.72 -13.00 -3.26
N ASP A 126 -9.85 -12.87 -2.57
CA ASP A 126 -11.12 -13.56 -2.87
C ASP A 126 -12.10 -12.72 -3.70
N VAL A 127 -11.98 -11.39 -3.69
CA VAL A 127 -12.88 -10.48 -4.44
C VAL A 127 -12.10 -9.55 -5.38
N VAL A 128 -11.24 -8.68 -4.83
CA VAL A 128 -10.65 -7.56 -5.58
C VAL A 128 -9.73 -8.05 -6.70
N LEU A 129 -8.80 -8.97 -6.42
CA LEU A 129 -7.88 -9.50 -7.42
C LEU A 129 -8.61 -10.33 -8.49
N PRO A 130 -9.53 -11.26 -8.14
CA PRO A 130 -10.39 -11.92 -9.14
C PRO A 130 -11.15 -10.97 -10.05
N ASP A 131 -11.73 -9.88 -9.51
CA ASP A 131 -12.42 -8.86 -10.31
C ASP A 131 -11.49 -8.15 -11.30
N VAL A 132 -10.26 -7.82 -10.88
CA VAL A 132 -9.24 -7.21 -11.75
C VAL A 132 -8.84 -8.17 -12.86
N LEU A 133 -8.67 -9.45 -12.55
CA LEU A 133 -8.36 -10.49 -13.54
C LEU A 133 -9.51 -10.67 -14.54
N ARG A 134 -10.77 -10.65 -14.06
CA ARG A 134 -11.96 -10.67 -14.92
C ARG A 134 -11.99 -9.47 -15.86
N LEU A 135 -11.77 -8.26 -15.36
CA LEU A 135 -11.71 -7.06 -16.20
C LEU A 135 -10.59 -7.14 -17.24
N LYS A 136 -9.40 -7.62 -16.84
CA LYS A 136 -8.27 -7.82 -17.75
C LYS A 136 -8.62 -8.76 -18.91
N ALA A 137 -9.34 -9.85 -18.63
CA ALA A 137 -9.78 -10.78 -19.65
C ALA A 137 -10.89 -10.19 -20.55
N ALA A 138 -11.83 -9.44 -19.97
CA ALA A 138 -12.95 -8.84 -20.70
C ALA A 138 -12.54 -7.65 -21.59
N HIS A 139 -11.49 -6.92 -21.22
CA HIS A 139 -11.06 -5.71 -21.91
C HIS A 139 -9.58 -5.78 -22.33
N PRO A 140 -9.20 -6.66 -23.28
CA PRO A 140 -7.80 -6.90 -23.66
C PRO A 140 -7.13 -5.67 -24.31
N LYS A 141 -7.89 -4.68 -24.77
CA LYS A 141 -7.37 -3.40 -25.28
C LYS A 141 -6.93 -2.43 -24.18
N CYS A 142 -7.34 -2.66 -22.93
CA CYS A 142 -7.01 -1.83 -21.79
C CYS A 142 -5.78 -2.37 -21.05
N HIS A 143 -4.90 -1.47 -20.60
CA HIS A 143 -3.75 -1.82 -19.77
C HIS A 143 -4.20 -2.02 -18.31
N ILE A 144 -4.67 -3.23 -18.00
CA ILE A 144 -5.14 -3.61 -16.65
C ILE A 144 -4.02 -4.35 -15.92
N THR A 145 -3.53 -3.73 -14.85
CA THR A 145 -2.32 -4.17 -14.14
C THR A 145 -2.50 -4.09 -12.63
N THR A 146 -1.73 -4.91 -11.92
CA THR A 146 -1.64 -4.88 -10.46
C THR A 146 -0.17 -4.78 -10.05
N SER A 147 0.11 -4.10 -8.95
CA SER A 147 1.45 -4.05 -8.35
C SER A 147 1.38 -4.03 -6.84
N PHE A 148 2.50 -4.37 -6.21
CA PHE A 148 2.74 -4.17 -4.79
C PHE A 148 4.20 -3.77 -4.59
N LEU A 149 4.49 -3.12 -3.47
CA LEU A 149 5.85 -2.73 -3.11
C LEU A 149 6.27 -3.51 -1.88
N MET A 150 7.37 -4.25 -2.02
CA MET A 150 8.05 -4.91 -0.89
C MET A 150 9.26 -4.10 -0.46
N ARG A 151 9.68 -4.33 0.79
CA ARG A 151 10.91 -3.82 1.38
C ARG A 151 11.70 -4.97 1.98
N ASP A 152 13.01 -4.80 2.11
CA ASP A 152 13.82 -5.70 2.92
C ASP A 152 13.14 -5.95 4.29
N PRO A 153 12.98 -7.21 4.74
CA PRO A 153 12.15 -7.52 5.91
C PRO A 153 12.62 -6.83 7.19
N VAL A 154 13.93 -6.82 7.48
CA VAL A 154 14.46 -6.25 8.73
C VAL A 154 14.11 -4.77 8.92
N PRO A 155 14.42 -3.84 7.99
CA PRO A 155 14.06 -2.44 8.12
C PRO A 155 12.55 -2.20 7.98
N GLN A 156 11.80 -3.09 7.32
CA GLN A 156 10.33 -3.03 7.34
C GLN A 156 9.79 -3.29 8.75
N TYR A 157 10.27 -4.32 9.43
CA TYR A 157 9.91 -4.65 10.81
C TYR A 157 10.28 -3.52 11.78
N LEU A 158 11.50 -2.99 11.69
CA LEU A 158 11.94 -1.88 12.54
C LEU A 158 11.08 -0.62 12.33
N SER A 159 10.74 -0.31 11.07
CA SER A 159 9.85 0.81 10.74
C SER A 159 8.44 0.60 11.30
N PHE A 160 7.94 -0.64 11.25
CA PHE A 160 6.63 -1.00 11.81
C PHE A 160 6.63 -0.89 13.33
N TYR A 161 7.63 -1.48 13.97
CA TYR A 161 7.83 -1.44 15.42
C TYR A 161 7.85 0.01 15.93
N ASN A 162 8.71 0.84 15.35
CA ASN A 162 8.88 2.23 15.80
C ASN A 162 7.59 3.05 15.67
N TYR A 163 6.75 2.74 14.67
CA TYR A 163 5.53 3.50 14.42
C TYR A 163 4.30 3.00 15.20
N TYR A 164 4.14 1.69 15.33
CA TYR A 164 2.93 1.09 15.91
C TYR A 164 3.14 0.51 17.32
N ILE A 165 4.28 -0.12 17.56
CA ILE A 165 4.49 -1.02 18.70
C ILE A 165 5.21 -0.33 19.84
N LYS A 166 6.25 0.45 19.55
CA LYS A 166 7.05 1.15 20.57
C LYS A 166 6.17 1.99 21.51
N LYS A 167 5.18 2.69 20.95
CA LYS A 167 4.22 3.46 21.74
C LYS A 167 3.39 2.60 22.70
N LYS A 168 3.07 1.35 22.33
CA LYS A 168 2.32 0.40 23.17
C LYS A 168 3.16 -0.16 24.31
N GLN A 169 4.47 -0.29 24.13
CA GLN A 169 5.39 -0.65 25.21
C GLN A 169 5.58 0.49 26.22
N THR A 170 5.56 1.75 25.76
CA THR A 170 5.82 2.93 26.61
C THR A 170 4.55 3.58 27.16
N GLU A 171 3.37 3.17 26.68
CA GLU A 171 2.09 3.69 27.14
C GLU A 171 1.87 3.25 28.61
N VAL A 172 1.39 4.18 29.44
CA VAL A 172 1.09 3.89 30.84
C VAL A 172 -0.26 3.19 30.90
N ALA A 173 -0.30 2.01 31.50
CA ALA A 173 -1.56 1.30 31.73
C ALA A 173 -2.49 2.15 32.59
N LYS A 174 -3.71 2.38 32.11
CA LYS A 174 -4.72 3.09 32.87
C LYS A 174 -5.36 2.15 33.90
N PRO A 175 -5.85 2.69 35.02
CA PRO A 175 -6.64 1.91 35.96
C PRO A 175 -7.82 1.25 35.23
N GLY A 176 -7.87 -0.08 35.23
CA GLY A 176 -8.93 -0.86 34.58
C GLY A 176 -8.56 -1.46 33.21
N ASP A 177 -7.37 -1.21 32.68
CA ASP A 177 -6.87 -1.81 31.43
C ASP A 177 -6.58 -3.32 31.60
N ARG A 178 -7.59 -4.15 31.89
CA ARG A 178 -7.47 -5.60 32.12
C ARG A 178 -7.63 -6.44 30.85
N GLY A 179 -7.38 -5.85 29.69
CA GLY A 179 -7.46 -6.53 28.39
C GLY A 179 -6.37 -7.60 28.21
N SER A 180 -6.46 -8.33 27.09
CA SER A 180 -5.45 -9.30 26.66
C SER A 180 -4.19 -8.65 26.07
N GLU A 181 -4.22 -7.34 25.82
CA GLU A 181 -3.13 -6.57 25.21
C GLU A 181 -2.84 -5.29 26.01
N PRO A 182 -2.50 -5.39 27.31
CA PRO A 182 -2.18 -4.21 28.10
C PRO A 182 -0.93 -3.53 27.57
N PRO A 183 -0.78 -2.21 27.80
CA PRO A 183 0.49 -1.53 27.57
C PRO A 183 1.64 -2.16 28.36
N GLY A 184 2.87 -1.96 27.89
CA GLY A 184 4.08 -2.39 28.59
C GLY A 184 4.79 -3.60 27.98
N THR A 185 6.00 -3.84 28.47
CA THR A 185 6.92 -4.86 27.94
C THR A 185 6.47 -6.30 28.18
N ALA A 186 5.59 -6.52 29.16
CA ALA A 186 5.03 -7.85 29.44
C ALA A 186 4.30 -8.43 28.23
N ALA A 187 3.42 -7.65 27.59
CA ALA A 187 2.63 -8.05 26.43
C ALA A 187 3.35 -7.80 25.09
N TRP A 188 4.12 -6.72 25.00
CA TRP A 188 4.67 -6.22 23.73
C TRP A 188 6.16 -6.52 23.50
N GLY A 189 6.83 -7.17 24.45
CA GLY A 189 8.29 -7.38 24.41
C GLY A 189 9.08 -6.18 24.95
N ALA A 190 10.34 -6.40 25.29
CA ALA A 190 11.28 -5.39 25.77
C ALA A 190 11.85 -4.53 24.64
N ASP A 191 12.00 -5.12 23.45
CA ASP A 191 12.58 -4.45 22.29
C ASP A 191 11.97 -4.96 20.97
N ALA A 192 12.49 -4.44 19.85
CA ALA A 192 12.04 -4.80 18.52
C ALA A 192 12.32 -6.27 18.16
N ALA A 193 13.42 -6.84 18.63
CA ALA A 193 13.79 -8.22 18.33
C ALA A 193 12.87 -9.21 19.07
N GLU A 194 12.59 -8.95 20.34
CA GLU A 194 11.70 -9.77 21.16
C GLU A 194 10.23 -9.68 20.69
N TRP A 195 9.79 -8.51 20.22
CA TRP A 195 8.50 -8.39 19.56
C TRP A 195 8.47 -9.17 18.24
N ALA A 196 9.47 -8.98 17.37
CA ALA A 196 9.52 -9.57 16.04
C ALA A 196 9.61 -11.10 16.07
N SER A 197 10.21 -11.71 17.09
CA SER A 197 10.29 -13.17 17.21
C SER A 197 8.92 -13.86 17.28
N ASN A 198 7.88 -13.12 17.65
CA ASN A 198 6.50 -13.62 17.79
C ASN A 198 5.54 -13.11 16.69
N VAL A 199 6.03 -12.30 15.76
CA VAL A 199 5.24 -11.78 14.62
C VAL A 199 5.94 -12.16 13.33
N LYS A 200 5.47 -13.20 12.64
CA LYS A 200 6.12 -13.73 11.43
C LYS A 200 5.47 -13.20 10.15
N ASP A 201 6.21 -13.19 9.04
CA ASP A 201 5.72 -13.06 7.67
C ASP A 201 4.80 -11.84 7.38
N MET A 202 5.10 -10.69 7.98
CA MET A 202 4.23 -9.51 7.91
C MET A 202 3.81 -9.12 6.49
N GLN A 203 4.77 -9.00 5.57
CA GLN A 203 4.48 -8.56 4.20
C GLN A 203 3.62 -9.57 3.43
N VAL A 204 3.86 -10.88 3.62
CA VAL A 204 3.09 -11.93 2.98
C VAL A 204 1.66 -11.97 3.53
N ARG A 205 1.51 -11.92 4.86
CA ARG A 205 0.20 -11.89 5.52
C ARG A 205 -0.65 -10.70 5.08
N GLU A 206 -0.03 -9.53 5.02
CA GLU A 206 -0.70 -8.31 4.59
C GLU A 206 -1.02 -8.37 3.09
N LEU A 207 -0.13 -8.91 2.25
CA LEU A 207 -0.36 -9.06 0.81
C LEU A 207 -1.57 -9.95 0.55
N LEU A 208 -1.62 -11.13 1.16
CA LEU A 208 -2.70 -12.09 1.02
C LEU A 208 -4.01 -11.61 1.66
N GLY A 209 -3.97 -10.56 2.50
CA GLY A 209 -5.18 -9.95 3.02
C GLY A 209 -5.95 -10.83 4.02
N THR A 210 -5.37 -11.92 4.51
CA THR A 210 -6.11 -12.89 5.33
C THR A 210 -6.62 -12.27 6.65
N LYS A 211 -7.61 -12.94 7.27
CA LYS A 211 -8.22 -12.65 8.59
C LYS A 211 -7.20 -12.42 9.74
N CYS A 212 -5.93 -12.69 9.48
CA CYS A 212 -4.84 -12.67 10.45
C CYS A 212 -3.94 -11.44 10.32
N THR A 213 -4.21 -10.53 9.37
CA THR A 213 -3.59 -9.20 9.26
C THR A 213 -3.64 -8.42 10.59
N PRO A 214 -4.73 -8.45 11.39
CA PRO A 214 -4.76 -7.81 12.71
C PRO A 214 -3.68 -8.31 13.69
N LEU A 215 -3.22 -9.56 13.56
CA LEU A 215 -2.20 -10.13 14.45
C LEU A 215 -0.85 -9.41 14.34
N MET A 216 -0.55 -8.76 13.21
CA MET A 216 0.67 -7.96 13.06
C MET A 216 0.68 -6.72 13.96
N ARG A 217 -0.51 -6.25 14.37
CA ARG A 217 -0.67 -5.08 15.26
C ARG A 217 -0.97 -5.47 16.70
N ALA A 218 -0.93 -6.77 16.99
CA ALA A 218 -1.35 -7.34 18.25
C ALA A 218 -0.13 -7.59 19.16
N ALA A 219 -0.37 -7.74 20.46
CA ALA A 219 0.67 -8.11 21.41
C ALA A 219 1.28 -9.47 21.03
N GLY A 220 2.61 -9.59 21.10
CA GLY A 220 3.35 -10.82 20.77
C GLY A 220 3.36 -11.85 21.90
N PHE A 221 3.03 -11.44 23.13
CA PHE A 221 3.03 -12.28 24.31
C PHE A 221 1.65 -12.36 24.95
N ALA A 222 1.32 -13.52 25.50
CA ALA A 222 0.19 -13.70 26.39
C ALA A 222 0.56 -13.23 27.80
N VAL A 223 -0.40 -12.60 28.47
CA VAL A 223 -0.24 -12.11 29.84
C VAL A 223 -1.35 -12.62 30.75
N LYS A 224 -1.05 -12.74 32.04
CA LYS A 224 -2.00 -12.99 33.13
C LYS A 224 -1.95 -11.81 34.09
N TRP A 225 -3.08 -11.48 34.69
CA TRP A 225 -3.16 -10.43 35.70
C TRP A 225 -2.88 -10.98 37.10
N GLU A 226 -1.93 -10.37 37.79
CA GLU A 226 -1.62 -10.60 39.20
C GLU A 226 -1.86 -9.28 39.94
N GLY A 227 -3.09 -9.11 40.45
CA GLY A 227 -3.54 -7.83 40.98
C GLY A 227 -3.58 -6.74 39.90
N PRO A 228 -2.86 -5.61 40.07
CA PRO A 228 -2.80 -4.54 39.07
C PRO A 228 -1.70 -4.75 38.02
N VAL A 229 -0.90 -5.82 38.11
CA VAL A 229 0.26 -6.04 37.25
C VAL A 229 -0.05 -7.10 36.20
N ALA A 230 0.30 -6.82 34.94
CA ALA A 230 0.29 -7.80 33.87
C ALA A 230 1.61 -8.56 33.84
N VAL A 231 1.56 -9.89 33.99
CA VAL A 231 2.71 -10.78 34.01
C VAL A 231 2.71 -11.62 32.75
N ARG A 232 3.84 -11.67 32.04
CA ARG A 232 4.01 -12.49 30.84
C ARG A 232 3.92 -13.97 31.20
N VAL A 233 3.11 -14.73 30.46
CA VAL A 233 2.98 -16.20 30.63
C VAL A 233 3.57 -17.00 29.48
N GLY A 234 3.87 -16.35 28.35
CA GLY A 234 4.53 -16.98 27.20
C GLY A 234 4.22 -16.29 25.87
N PRO A 235 4.68 -16.85 24.75
CA PRO A 235 4.29 -16.42 23.41
C PRO A 235 2.78 -16.41 23.25
N ARG A 236 2.25 -15.45 22.49
CA ARG A 236 0.84 -15.48 22.11
C ARG A 236 0.60 -16.64 21.15
N ALA A 237 -0.46 -17.39 21.39
CA ALA A 237 -0.94 -18.39 20.44
C ALA A 237 -1.44 -17.71 19.15
N VAL A 238 -0.86 -18.09 18.02
CA VAL A 238 -1.35 -17.73 16.69
C VAL A 238 -2.33 -18.82 16.26
N PRO A 239 -3.59 -18.50 15.90
CA PRO A 239 -4.53 -19.50 15.40
C PRO A 239 -3.95 -20.22 14.17
N ARG A 240 -4.13 -21.54 14.03
CA ARG A 240 -3.59 -22.32 12.90
C ARG A 240 -3.98 -21.76 11.53
N GLN A 241 -5.20 -21.22 11.39
CA GLN A 241 -5.65 -20.58 10.15
C GLN A 241 -4.83 -19.34 9.75
N CYS A 242 -3.94 -18.89 10.65
CA CYS A 242 -3.04 -17.77 10.43
C CYS A 242 -1.63 -18.24 10.10
N ASP A 243 -1.29 -19.52 10.14
CA ASP A 243 0.04 -19.94 9.71
C ASP A 243 0.15 -19.79 8.19
N VAL A 244 1.19 -19.09 7.72
CA VAL A 244 1.48 -19.00 6.29
C VAL A 244 2.18 -20.28 5.90
N THR A 245 1.55 -21.06 5.02
CA THR A 245 2.06 -22.33 4.53
C THR A 245 2.56 -22.19 3.10
N PRO A 246 3.47 -23.06 2.62
CA PRO A 246 3.93 -23.02 1.23
C PRO A 246 2.80 -23.03 0.17
N PRO A 247 1.69 -23.76 0.35
CA PRO A 247 0.52 -23.65 -0.52
C PRO A 247 -0.07 -22.24 -0.64
N ASP A 248 0.02 -21.40 0.40
CA ASP A 248 -0.45 -20.00 0.35
C ASP A 248 0.45 -19.11 -0.51
N LEU A 249 1.68 -19.56 -0.82
CA LEU A 249 2.66 -18.85 -1.64
C LEU A 249 2.60 -19.25 -3.13
N LEU A 250 1.84 -20.29 -3.46
CA LEU A 250 1.79 -20.91 -4.80
C LEU A 250 0.45 -20.66 -5.52
N GLN A 251 -0.46 -19.91 -4.92
CA GLN A 251 -1.71 -19.43 -5.54
C GLN A 251 -1.49 -18.10 -6.26
#